data_AF-A0A7C6QWG8-F1
#
_entry.id   AF-A0A7C6QWG8-F1
#
_cell.length_a   1.000
_cell.length_b   1.000
_cell.length_c   1.000
_cell.angle_alpha   90.00
_cell.angle_beta   90.00
_cell.angle_gamma   90.00
#
_symmetry.space_group_name_H-M   'P 1'
#
loop_
_entity.id
_entity.type
_entity.pdbx_description
1 polymer ?
#
loop_
_entity_poly.entity_id
_entity_poly.type
_entity_poly.pdbx_seq_one_letter_code
_entity_poly.pdbx_strand_id
1 'polypeptide(L)'
;MHFDNDGVVAGAINEKDLSRIREAVCIQVEKIYDSCREKDCIENAKVLFRDQQKIQWIINRAINVKLRRAEVVDVFTDIEPVPFKRGFYTVDIKFFIKVTLDFFLPRDSAGARIVTVPGIILFDKKVILFGSEGNAKIFKSSFVEDGIDKKIKGSLQQDNLPIAKVEVVEPIALNAKIQDPADKFFEDCCVAHLPRSIEDLLEDEVVYDFDDVEMATESRQVISRRVVASVGLFSIIKLVRFVQLLIPAFDFCVPARQCISATEANPCELFETIAFPVDEFFPPQKRDFPGALAAEKEMAGEMKDKR
;
A
#
# COMPACT_ATOMS: atom_id res chain seq x y z
N MET A 1 3.49 36.67 23.38
CA MET A 1 3.32 35.22 23.18
C MET A 1 4.32 34.53 24.08
N HIS A 2 3.92 34.18 25.31
CA HIS A 2 4.72 33.31 26.16
C HIS A 2 4.62 31.91 25.56
N PHE A 3 5.74 31.40 25.03
CA PHE A 3 5.85 29.98 24.77
C PHE A 3 5.96 29.30 26.13
N ASP A 4 4.94 28.54 26.52
CA ASP A 4 5.05 27.60 27.63
C ASP A 4 6.23 26.68 27.33
N ASN A 5 7.34 26.95 28.00
CA ASN A 5 8.60 26.26 27.81
C ASN A 5 8.65 24.95 28.61
N ASP A 6 7.55 24.46 29.18
CA ASP A 6 7.60 23.39 30.18
C ASP A 6 7.60 21.95 29.61
N GLY A 7 7.38 21.74 28.30
CA GLY A 7 7.37 20.41 27.69
C GLY A 7 8.01 20.32 26.30
N VAL A 8 8.61 19.18 25.96
CA VAL A 8 9.04 18.88 24.59
C VAL A 8 7.83 18.33 23.83
N VAL A 9 7.40 19.01 22.77
CA VAL A 9 6.26 18.61 21.95
C VAL A 9 6.71 18.07 20.59
N ALA A 10 5.82 17.36 19.89
CA ALA A 10 6.09 16.90 18.53
C ALA A 10 6.40 18.09 17.60
N GLY A 11 7.59 18.10 17.00
CA GLY A 11 8.05 19.21 16.18
C GLY A 11 9.57 19.24 16.00
N ALA A 12 10.09 20.38 15.56
CA ALA A 12 11.53 20.56 15.40
C ALA A 12 12.20 20.62 16.78
N ILE A 13 13.24 19.81 16.97
CA ILE A 13 14.00 19.74 18.22
C ILE A 13 15.00 20.91 18.26
N ASN A 14 15.05 21.63 19.37
CA ASN A 14 16.07 22.63 19.65
C ASN A 14 17.17 22.07 20.58
N GLU A 15 18.31 22.77 20.68
CA GLU A 15 19.44 22.31 21.52
C GLU A 15 19.09 22.20 23.02
N LYS A 16 18.13 22.99 23.52
CA LYS A 16 17.70 22.95 24.92
C LYS A 16 16.85 21.71 25.22
N ASP A 17 16.10 21.22 24.23
CA ASP A 17 15.28 20.03 24.37
C ASP A 17 16.13 18.80 24.67
N LEU A 18 17.36 18.71 24.13
CA LEU A 18 18.29 17.60 24.38
C LEU A 18 18.60 17.38 25.87
N SER A 19 18.55 18.44 26.70
CA SER A 19 18.72 18.33 28.15
C SER A 19 17.55 17.65 28.87
N ARG A 20 16.44 17.42 28.17
CA ARG A 20 15.18 16.86 28.70
C ARG A 20 14.96 15.40 28.33
N ILE A 21 15.95 14.73 27.73
CA ILE A 21 15.88 13.28 27.47
C ILE A 21 15.75 12.57 28.82
N ARG A 22 14.67 11.80 29.00
CA ARG A 22 14.39 11.12 30.27
C ARG A 22 14.95 9.71 30.31
N GLU A 23 14.96 9.02 29.18
CA GLU A 23 15.40 7.62 29.11
C GLU A 23 15.83 7.20 27.70
N ALA A 24 16.57 6.09 27.64
CA ALA A 24 16.89 5.40 26.40
C ALA A 24 15.96 4.19 26.25
N VAL A 25 15.16 4.18 25.19
CA VAL A 25 14.13 3.15 24.95
C VAL A 25 14.55 2.26 23.80
N CYS A 26 14.42 0.95 23.99
CA CYS A 26 14.55 -0.03 22.92
C CYS A 26 13.19 -0.20 22.23
N ILE A 27 13.12 0.18 20.95
CA ILE A 27 11.92 0.00 20.12
C ILE A 27 12.17 -1.04 19.04
N GLN A 28 11.18 -1.88 18.77
CA GLN A 28 11.18 -2.78 17.62
C GLN A 28 10.48 -2.09 16.44
N VAL A 29 11.21 -1.89 15.35
CA VAL A 29 10.70 -1.17 14.17
C VAL A 29 11.15 -1.83 12.87
N GLU A 30 10.48 -1.47 11.77
CA GLU A 30 10.91 -1.81 10.43
C GLU A 30 11.96 -0.80 9.95
N LYS A 31 13.22 -1.22 9.91
CA LYS A 31 14.31 -0.40 9.36
C LYS A 31 14.40 -0.59 7.86
N ILE A 32 14.45 0.51 7.12
CA ILE A 32 14.76 0.52 5.70
C ILE A 32 16.25 0.28 5.51
N TYR A 33 16.61 -0.75 4.76
CA TYR A 33 17.99 -1.08 4.44
C TYR A 33 18.42 -0.49 3.10
N ASP A 34 17.53 -0.52 2.13
CA ASP A 34 17.75 0.06 0.81
C ASP A 34 16.43 0.48 0.19
N SER A 35 16.48 1.44 -0.71
CA SER A 35 15.30 1.96 -1.41
C SER A 35 15.66 2.61 -2.73
N CYS A 36 14.81 2.46 -3.74
CA CYS A 36 14.91 3.18 -5.00
C CYS A 36 13.67 4.04 -5.25
N ARG A 37 13.87 5.16 -5.96
CA ARG A 37 12.81 6.04 -6.47
C ARG A 37 12.73 5.84 -7.98
N GLU A 38 11.53 5.70 -8.49
CA GLU A 38 11.30 5.33 -9.89
C GLU A 38 10.32 6.29 -10.55
N LYS A 39 10.59 6.59 -11.82
CA LYS A 39 9.73 7.34 -12.72
C LYS A 39 9.61 6.57 -14.02
N ASP A 40 8.54 5.80 -14.15
CA ASP A 40 8.30 4.94 -15.30
C ASP A 40 7.33 5.62 -16.28
N CYS A 41 7.72 5.67 -17.56
CA CYS A 41 6.82 6.01 -18.66
C CYS A 41 6.41 4.69 -19.31
N ILE A 42 5.24 4.16 -18.94
CA ILE A 42 4.74 2.89 -19.46
C ILE A 42 4.10 3.21 -20.82
N GLU A 43 4.87 3.04 -21.90
CA GLU A 43 4.42 3.43 -23.23
C GLU A 43 3.69 2.30 -23.96
N ASN A 44 2.55 2.65 -24.58
CA ASN A 44 1.80 1.74 -25.47
C ASN A 44 1.50 0.38 -24.82
N ALA A 45 1.18 0.39 -23.52
CA ALA A 45 0.80 -0.81 -22.80
C ALA A 45 -0.57 -1.32 -23.29
N LYS A 46 -0.67 -2.63 -23.52
CA LYS A 46 -1.93 -3.27 -23.91
C LYS A 46 -2.97 -3.10 -22.80
N VAL A 47 -4.14 -2.58 -23.17
CA VAL A 47 -5.28 -2.51 -22.26
C VAL A 47 -6.09 -3.80 -22.37
N LEU A 48 -6.30 -4.44 -21.24
CA LEU A 48 -7.16 -5.62 -21.07
C LEU A 48 -8.55 -5.18 -20.63
N PHE A 49 -9.58 -5.86 -21.13
CA PHE A 49 -10.97 -5.57 -20.82
C PHE A 49 -11.64 -6.83 -20.29
N ARG A 50 -12.68 -6.66 -19.47
CA ARG A 50 -13.44 -7.79 -18.88
C ARG A 50 -14.17 -8.59 -19.97
N ASP A 51 -14.98 -7.91 -20.78
CA ASP A 51 -15.73 -8.53 -21.87
C ASP A 51 -15.06 -8.28 -23.22
N GLN A 52 -14.17 -9.21 -23.60
CA GLN A 52 -13.40 -9.12 -24.85
C GLN A 52 -14.30 -9.12 -26.09
N GLN A 53 -15.45 -9.80 -26.08
CA GLN A 53 -16.32 -9.89 -27.25
C GLN A 53 -17.07 -8.58 -27.49
N LYS A 54 -17.68 -8.02 -26.45
CA LYS A 54 -18.43 -6.75 -26.57
C LYS A 54 -17.51 -5.57 -26.87
N ILE A 55 -16.35 -5.49 -26.21
CA ILE A 55 -15.42 -4.38 -26.42
C ILE A 55 -14.84 -4.39 -27.84
N GLN A 56 -14.66 -5.57 -28.46
CA GLN A 56 -14.08 -5.65 -29.80
C GLN A 56 -14.94 -4.94 -30.83
N TRP A 57 -16.28 -4.98 -30.69
CA TRP A 57 -17.20 -4.22 -31.56
C TRP A 57 -16.97 -2.71 -31.42
N ILE A 58 -16.81 -2.21 -30.19
CA ILE A 58 -16.53 -0.80 -29.92
C ILE A 58 -15.17 -0.40 -30.50
N ILE A 59 -14.12 -1.17 -30.23
CA ILE A 59 -12.76 -0.89 -30.71
C ILE A 59 -12.73 -0.87 -32.25
N ASN A 60 -13.42 -1.81 -32.90
CA ASN A 60 -13.43 -1.90 -34.36
C ASN A 60 -14.17 -0.73 -35.03
N ARG A 61 -15.24 -0.20 -34.40
CA ARG A 61 -16.03 0.91 -34.94
C ARG A 61 -15.55 2.29 -34.48
N ALA A 62 -14.74 2.38 -33.43
CA ALA A 62 -14.26 3.65 -32.88
C ALA A 62 -13.34 4.40 -33.84
N ILE A 63 -13.56 5.72 -33.95
CA ILE A 63 -12.74 6.66 -34.70
C ILE A 63 -11.48 7.02 -33.90
N ASN A 64 -11.65 7.17 -32.58
CA ASN A 64 -10.58 7.55 -31.67
C ASN A 64 -10.86 7.01 -30.26
N VAL A 65 -9.82 6.95 -29.44
CA VAL A 65 -9.88 6.62 -28.02
C VAL A 65 -9.09 7.65 -27.24
N LYS A 66 -9.60 8.08 -26.08
CA LYS A 66 -8.87 8.96 -25.15
C LYS A 66 -8.76 8.31 -23.79
N LEU A 67 -7.60 8.45 -23.16
CA LEU A 67 -7.41 8.05 -21.78
C LEU A 67 -7.92 9.17 -20.85
N ARG A 68 -8.91 8.86 -20.02
CA ARG A 68 -9.54 9.82 -19.09
C ARG A 68 -8.80 9.90 -17.76
N ARG A 69 -8.49 8.75 -17.17
CA ARG A 69 -7.76 8.62 -15.89
C ARG A 69 -7.11 7.25 -15.77
N ALA A 70 -6.16 7.14 -14.86
CA ALA A 70 -5.46 5.91 -14.50
C ALA A 70 -5.32 5.83 -12.96
N GLU A 71 -5.46 4.65 -12.40
CA GLU A 71 -5.44 4.38 -10.95
C GLU A 71 -4.73 3.05 -10.71
N VAL A 72 -3.85 2.97 -9.70
CA VAL A 72 -3.28 1.70 -9.27
C VAL A 72 -4.26 1.04 -8.31
N VAL A 73 -4.82 -0.09 -8.71
CA VAL A 73 -5.79 -0.84 -7.90
C VAL A 73 -5.08 -1.80 -6.96
N ASP A 74 -4.04 -2.47 -7.45
CA ASP A 74 -3.29 -3.45 -6.67
C ASP A 74 -1.84 -3.53 -7.13
N VAL A 75 -0.97 -4.04 -6.25
CA VAL A 75 0.44 -4.29 -6.50
C VAL A 75 0.83 -5.62 -5.88
N PHE A 76 1.21 -6.60 -6.70
CA PHE A 76 1.84 -7.82 -6.21
C PHE A 76 3.35 -7.66 -6.15
N THR A 77 3.95 -8.17 -5.08
CA THR A 77 5.39 -8.17 -4.88
C THR A 77 5.87 -9.57 -4.51
N ASP A 78 6.97 -10.01 -5.11
CA ASP A 78 7.68 -11.23 -4.76
C ASP A 78 9.17 -10.93 -4.53
N ILE A 79 9.79 -11.61 -3.57
CA ILE A 79 11.15 -11.31 -3.12
C ILE A 79 12.00 -12.57 -3.19
N GLU A 80 13.06 -12.52 -4.00
CA GLU A 80 13.98 -13.64 -4.17
C GLU A 80 15.43 -13.22 -3.83
N PRO A 81 16.17 -14.02 -3.04
CA PRO A 81 17.58 -13.72 -2.80
C PRO A 81 18.40 -13.82 -4.09
N VAL A 82 19.30 -12.86 -4.33
CA VAL A 82 20.17 -12.89 -5.51
C VAL A 82 21.27 -13.94 -5.34
N PRO A 83 21.40 -14.92 -6.25
CA PRO A 83 22.47 -15.91 -6.17
C PRO A 83 23.85 -15.24 -6.14
N PHE A 84 24.74 -15.73 -5.29
CA PHE A 84 26.14 -15.27 -5.14
C PHE A 84 26.32 -13.83 -4.65
N LYS A 85 25.26 -13.05 -4.38
CA LYS A 85 25.33 -11.72 -3.78
C LYS A 85 24.62 -11.69 -2.43
N ARG A 86 25.41 -11.93 -1.38
CA ARG A 86 24.96 -11.94 0.01
C ARG A 86 24.29 -10.63 0.41
N GLY A 87 23.11 -10.74 1.00
CA GLY A 87 22.29 -9.62 1.46
C GLY A 87 21.54 -8.86 0.36
N PHE A 88 21.64 -9.23 -0.92
CA PHE A 88 20.87 -8.63 -2.01
C PHE A 88 19.66 -9.48 -2.37
N TYR A 89 18.55 -8.81 -2.67
CA TYR A 89 17.30 -9.43 -3.06
C TYR A 89 16.77 -8.78 -4.33
N THR A 90 16.17 -9.60 -5.17
CA THR A 90 15.37 -9.17 -6.30
C THR A 90 13.95 -8.98 -5.80
N VAL A 91 13.33 -7.85 -6.14
CA VAL A 91 11.92 -7.59 -5.89
C VAL A 91 11.22 -7.54 -7.25
N ASP A 92 10.40 -8.55 -7.49
CA ASP A 92 9.51 -8.65 -8.64
C ASP A 92 8.18 -7.98 -8.31
N ILE A 93 7.80 -6.98 -9.09
CA ILE A 93 6.65 -6.12 -8.82
C ILE A 93 5.72 -6.15 -10.02
N LYS A 94 4.44 -6.40 -9.79
CA LYS A 94 3.38 -6.37 -10.81
C LYS A 94 2.33 -5.35 -10.39
N PHE A 95 2.24 -4.27 -11.16
CA PHE A 95 1.24 -3.22 -10.97
C PHE A 95 -0.03 -3.53 -11.77
N PHE A 96 -1.19 -3.37 -11.12
CA PHE A 96 -2.51 -3.48 -11.73
C PHE A 96 -3.11 -2.09 -11.84
N ILE A 97 -3.05 -1.52 -13.04
CA ILE A 97 -3.44 -0.14 -13.28
C ILE A 97 -4.79 -0.14 -14.00
N LYS A 98 -5.85 0.27 -13.31
CA LYS A 98 -7.16 0.50 -13.91
C LYS A 98 -7.12 1.80 -14.70
N VAL A 99 -7.54 1.73 -15.95
CA VAL A 99 -7.63 2.86 -16.85
C VAL A 99 -9.08 3.06 -17.29
N THR A 100 -9.52 4.31 -17.36
CA THR A 100 -10.84 4.66 -17.91
C THR A 100 -10.64 5.27 -19.28
N LEU A 101 -11.29 4.70 -20.31
CA LEU A 101 -11.12 5.09 -21.71
C LEU A 101 -12.43 5.60 -22.30
N ASP A 102 -12.35 6.69 -23.05
CA ASP A 102 -13.46 7.26 -23.81
C ASP A 102 -13.31 6.91 -25.30
N PHE A 103 -14.24 6.10 -25.82
CA PHE A 103 -14.30 5.72 -27.23
C PHE A 103 -15.24 6.63 -28.01
N PHE A 104 -14.77 7.16 -29.15
CA PHE A 104 -15.56 8.02 -30.03
C PHE A 104 -16.10 7.19 -31.20
N LEU A 105 -17.40 6.88 -31.18
CA LEU A 105 -18.09 6.11 -32.20
C LEU A 105 -18.81 7.03 -33.20
N PRO A 106 -18.83 6.68 -34.52
CA PRO A 106 -19.61 7.41 -35.51
C PRO A 106 -21.11 7.28 -35.25
N ARG A 107 -21.86 8.37 -35.41
CA ARG A 107 -23.32 8.40 -35.46
C ARG A 107 -23.79 8.75 -36.87
N ASP A 108 -24.97 8.23 -37.25
CA ASP A 108 -25.55 8.45 -38.59
C ASP A 108 -26.06 9.88 -38.78
N SER A 109 -26.42 10.57 -37.69
CA SER A 109 -26.61 12.01 -37.65
C SER A 109 -25.31 12.70 -37.23
N ALA A 110 -24.94 13.81 -37.88
CA ALA A 110 -23.67 14.51 -37.70
C ALA A 110 -23.28 14.65 -36.20
N GLY A 111 -22.26 13.89 -35.78
CA GLY A 111 -21.79 13.84 -34.39
C GLY A 111 -21.03 12.55 -34.05
N ALA A 112 -20.54 12.45 -32.81
CA ALA A 112 -19.91 11.24 -32.27
C ALA A 112 -20.58 10.81 -30.97
N ARG A 113 -20.82 9.51 -30.80
CA ARG A 113 -21.26 8.93 -29.52
C ARG A 113 -20.02 8.57 -28.70
N ILE A 114 -19.94 9.05 -27.46
CA ILE A 114 -18.84 8.72 -26.55
C ILE A 114 -19.28 7.56 -25.65
N VAL A 115 -18.49 6.49 -25.60
CA VAL A 115 -18.70 5.35 -24.70
C VAL A 115 -17.50 5.23 -23.78
N THR A 116 -17.74 5.28 -22.47
CA THR A 116 -16.69 5.18 -21.45
C THR A 116 -16.57 3.74 -21.00
N VAL A 117 -15.37 3.16 -21.05
CA VAL A 117 -15.14 1.77 -20.68
C VAL A 117 -13.90 1.65 -19.78
N PRO A 118 -13.98 0.96 -18.64
CA PRO A 118 -12.81 0.64 -17.84
C PRO A 118 -12.00 -0.51 -18.47
N GLY A 119 -10.68 -0.43 -18.34
CA GLY A 119 -9.75 -1.50 -18.68
C GLY A 119 -8.62 -1.58 -17.66
N ILE A 120 -7.77 -2.59 -17.79
CA ILE A 120 -6.61 -2.81 -16.93
C ILE A 120 -5.33 -2.90 -17.75
N ILE A 121 -4.29 -2.24 -17.26
CA ILE A 121 -2.91 -2.38 -17.73
C ILE A 121 -2.14 -3.15 -16.66
N LEU A 122 -1.37 -4.13 -17.11
CA LEU A 122 -0.41 -4.84 -16.28
C LEU A 122 0.99 -4.34 -16.59
N PHE A 123 1.74 -3.97 -15.56
CA PHE A 123 3.12 -3.52 -15.69
C PHE A 123 4.01 -4.28 -14.72
N ASP A 124 4.99 -4.99 -15.26
CA ASP A 124 5.96 -5.77 -14.51
C ASP A 124 7.28 -5.00 -14.39
N LYS A 125 7.82 -4.96 -13.18
CA LYS A 125 9.10 -4.33 -12.87
C LYS A 125 9.91 -5.19 -11.92
N LYS A 126 11.19 -5.37 -12.26
CA LYS A 126 12.17 -6.07 -11.42
C LYS A 126 13.23 -5.08 -10.94
N VAL A 127 13.45 -5.02 -9.63
CA VAL A 127 14.54 -4.22 -9.03
C VAL A 127 15.41 -5.09 -8.12
N ILE A 128 16.64 -4.68 -7.87
CA ILE A 128 17.54 -5.35 -6.93
C ILE A 128 17.87 -4.35 -5.82
N LEU A 129 17.61 -4.74 -4.58
CA LEU A 129 17.84 -3.92 -3.39
C LEU A 129 18.63 -4.69 -2.33
N PHE A 130 19.43 -3.98 -1.54
CA PHE A 130 20.11 -4.56 -0.40
C PHE A 130 19.16 -4.73 0.80
N GLY A 131 18.97 -5.96 1.24
CA GLY A 131 18.07 -6.33 2.34
C GLY A 131 18.79 -6.83 3.58
N SER A 132 20.12 -6.80 3.63
CA SER A 132 20.93 -7.45 4.68
C SER A 132 20.70 -8.96 4.78
N GLU A 133 21.42 -9.64 5.67
CA GLU A 133 21.19 -11.03 6.03
C GLU A 133 20.43 -11.12 7.36
N GLY A 134 19.76 -12.24 7.61
CA GLY A 134 19.14 -12.49 8.90
C GLY A 134 18.80 -13.96 9.06
N ASN A 135 19.36 -14.56 10.10
CA ASN A 135 19.21 -15.97 10.45
C ASN A 135 18.33 -16.16 11.70
N ALA A 136 17.70 -15.09 12.18
CA ALA A 136 16.90 -15.09 13.40
C ALA A 136 15.45 -15.50 13.08
N LYS A 137 14.93 -16.45 13.86
CA LYS A 137 13.53 -16.89 13.85
C LYS A 137 12.77 -16.16 14.94
N ILE A 138 11.64 -15.54 14.60
CA ILE A 138 10.80 -14.80 15.55
C ILE A 138 9.53 -15.62 15.81
N PHE A 139 9.24 -15.85 17.09
CA PHE A 139 8.03 -16.51 17.57
C PHE A 139 7.27 -15.53 18.47
N LYS A 140 5.95 -15.42 18.29
CA LYS A 140 5.09 -14.48 19.04
C LYS A 140 3.96 -15.24 19.73
N SER A 141 3.64 -14.86 20.96
CA SER A 141 2.45 -15.27 21.70
C SER A 141 1.74 -14.04 22.24
N SER A 142 0.41 -14.10 22.32
CA SER A 142 -0.41 -13.05 22.91
C SER A 142 -1.11 -13.62 24.14
N PHE A 143 -1.00 -12.91 25.26
CA PHE A 143 -1.61 -13.32 26.53
C PHE A 143 -3.13 -13.33 26.41
N VAL A 144 -3.78 -14.35 26.98
CA VAL A 144 -5.24 -14.43 27.12
C VAL A 144 -5.56 -14.82 28.57
N GLU A 145 -6.29 -13.95 29.26
CA GLU A 145 -6.73 -14.20 30.64
C GLU A 145 -7.62 -15.46 30.72
N ASP A 146 -7.36 -16.32 31.71
CA ASP A 146 -8.04 -17.61 31.94
C ASP A 146 -8.06 -18.60 30.76
N GLY A 147 -7.11 -18.49 29.83
CA GLY A 147 -6.94 -19.41 28.70
C GLY A 147 -5.51 -19.90 28.53
N ILE A 148 -5.33 -20.94 27.71
CA ILE A 148 -4.00 -21.19 27.12
C ILE A 148 -3.78 -20.05 26.14
N ASP A 149 -2.71 -19.27 26.34
CA ASP A 149 -2.26 -18.24 25.38
C ASP A 149 -2.44 -18.78 23.98
N LYS A 150 -3.30 -18.11 23.20
CA LYS A 150 -3.53 -18.51 21.82
C LYS A 150 -2.18 -18.33 21.13
N LYS A 151 -1.45 -19.45 20.94
CA LYS A 151 -0.47 -19.54 19.86
C LYS A 151 -1.25 -19.07 18.64
N ILE A 152 -0.88 -17.90 18.11
CA ILE A 152 -1.51 -17.33 16.92
C ILE A 152 -1.50 -18.48 15.92
N LYS A 153 -2.69 -19.04 15.63
CA LYS A 153 -2.82 -20.32 14.93
C LYS A 153 -2.25 -20.12 13.53
N GLY A 154 -1.01 -20.52 13.36
CA GLY A 154 -0.27 -20.38 12.13
C GLY A 154 1.18 -20.71 12.42
N SER A 155 1.62 -21.87 11.96
CA SER A 155 3.02 -22.20 11.73
C SER A 155 3.63 -21.24 10.69
N LEU A 156 3.79 -19.98 11.05
CA LEU A 156 4.69 -19.06 10.38
C LEU A 156 5.63 -18.55 11.47
N GLN A 157 6.65 -19.38 11.72
CA GLN A 157 7.99 -18.90 12.02
C GLN A 157 8.19 -17.61 11.22
N GLN A 158 8.08 -16.43 11.85
CA GLN A 158 8.46 -15.19 11.18
C GLN A 158 9.97 -15.23 11.13
N ASP A 159 10.52 -15.81 10.08
CA ASP A 159 11.91 -15.58 9.75
C ASP A 159 12.07 -14.07 9.61
N ASN A 160 13.18 -13.50 10.10
CA ASN A 160 13.47 -12.08 9.92
C ASN A 160 13.81 -11.76 8.46
N LEU A 161 13.12 -12.36 7.49
CA LEU A 161 13.24 -12.15 6.06
C LEU A 161 12.89 -10.70 5.70
N PRO A 162 13.46 -10.18 4.61
CA PRO A 162 13.16 -8.83 4.18
C PRO A 162 11.71 -8.72 3.71
N ILE A 163 11.12 -7.56 3.95
CA ILE A 163 9.77 -7.18 3.54
C ILE A 163 9.90 -6.08 2.49
N ALA A 164 9.23 -6.23 1.36
CA ALA A 164 9.16 -5.19 0.33
C ALA A 164 7.98 -4.26 0.64
N LYS A 165 8.23 -2.95 0.59
CA LYS A 165 7.19 -1.92 0.65
C LYS A 165 7.24 -1.10 -0.62
N VAL A 166 6.09 -0.99 -1.28
CA VAL A 166 5.95 -0.21 -2.51
C VAL A 166 4.99 0.93 -2.23
N GLU A 167 5.48 2.16 -2.33
CA GLU A 167 4.70 3.38 -2.24
C GLU A 167 4.46 3.92 -3.64
N VAL A 168 3.21 4.17 -4.01
CA VAL A 168 2.81 4.56 -5.37
C VAL A 168 1.90 5.78 -5.31
N VAL A 169 2.11 6.71 -6.23
CA VAL A 169 1.23 7.87 -6.43
C VAL A 169 0.22 7.56 -7.55
N GLU A 170 -0.93 8.22 -7.53
CA GLU A 170 -1.92 8.11 -8.60
C GLU A 170 -1.28 8.36 -9.99
N PRO A 171 -1.38 7.41 -10.94
CA PRO A 171 -0.68 7.51 -12.22
C PRO A 171 -1.20 8.64 -13.11
N ILE A 172 -0.33 9.19 -13.95
CA ILE A 172 -0.69 10.22 -14.92
C ILE A 172 -1.16 9.55 -16.21
N ALA A 173 -2.42 9.79 -16.59
CA ALA A 173 -2.96 9.43 -17.89
C ALA A 173 -2.31 10.28 -19.00
N LEU A 174 -1.50 9.67 -19.87
CA LEU A 174 -0.77 10.39 -20.92
C LEU A 174 -1.47 10.31 -22.29
N ASN A 175 -1.74 9.09 -22.77
CA ASN A 175 -2.30 8.88 -24.10
C ASN A 175 -3.02 7.54 -24.21
N ALA A 176 -3.93 7.40 -25.16
CA ALA A 176 -4.43 6.11 -25.64
C ALA A 176 -4.54 6.13 -27.16
N LYS A 177 -4.28 4.99 -27.80
CA LYS A 177 -4.40 4.82 -29.24
C LYS A 177 -4.98 3.46 -29.59
N ILE A 178 -5.72 3.43 -30.69
CA ILE A 178 -6.16 2.19 -31.32
C ILE A 178 -5.05 1.76 -32.26
N GLN A 179 -4.58 0.52 -32.12
CA GLN A 179 -3.59 -0.10 -33.00
C GLN A 179 -4.27 -1.08 -33.94
N ASP A 180 -3.86 -1.03 -35.20
CA ASP A 180 -4.30 -1.95 -36.24
C ASP A 180 -3.37 -3.18 -36.29
N PRO A 181 -3.87 -4.35 -36.73
CA PRO A 181 -3.05 -5.56 -36.89
C PRO A 181 -1.83 -5.40 -37.82
N ALA A 182 -1.87 -4.41 -38.71
CA ALA A 182 -0.78 -4.09 -39.64
C ALA A 182 0.38 -3.30 -38.99
N ASP A 183 0.24 -2.85 -37.75
CA ASP A 183 1.30 -2.12 -37.05
C ASP A 183 2.47 -3.06 -36.69
N LYS A 184 3.72 -2.61 -36.92
CA LYS A 184 4.97 -3.39 -36.74
C LYS A 184 5.22 -3.97 -35.33
N PHE A 185 4.35 -3.70 -34.36
CA PHE A 185 4.45 -4.13 -32.96
C PHE A 185 3.26 -5.02 -32.53
N PHE A 186 2.52 -5.58 -33.48
CA PHE A 186 1.45 -6.53 -33.24
C PHE A 186 2.05 -7.92 -32.96
N GLU A 187 2.66 -8.11 -31.79
CA GLU A 187 2.98 -9.46 -31.33
C GLU A 187 1.67 -10.23 -31.11
N ASP A 188 1.48 -11.28 -31.92
CA ASP A 188 0.42 -12.29 -31.76
C ASP A 188 0.66 -13.05 -30.45
N CYS A 189 0.10 -12.53 -29.37
CA CYS A 189 -0.14 -13.33 -28.18
C CYS A 189 -1.63 -13.60 -28.11
N CYS A 190 -1.94 -14.88 -28.28
CA CYS A 190 -3.20 -15.57 -28.09
C CYS A 190 -4.13 -14.88 -27.07
N VAL A 191 -5.44 -15.04 -27.28
CA VAL A 191 -6.53 -14.61 -26.40
C VAL A 191 -6.22 -14.98 -24.94
N ALA A 192 -5.49 -14.12 -24.24
CA ALA A 192 -5.14 -14.33 -22.85
C ALA A 192 -6.41 -14.02 -22.08
N HIS A 193 -7.11 -15.08 -21.69
CA HIS A 193 -8.19 -14.97 -20.72
C HIS A 193 -7.66 -14.18 -19.53
N LEU A 194 -8.40 -13.14 -19.15
CA LEU A 194 -8.10 -12.34 -17.98
C LEU A 194 -8.02 -13.30 -16.77
N PRO A 195 -6.89 -13.39 -16.06
CA PRO A 195 -6.83 -14.13 -14.80
C PRO A 195 -7.99 -13.74 -13.89
N ARG A 196 -8.64 -14.72 -13.23
CA ARG A 196 -9.80 -14.47 -12.35
C ARG A 196 -9.55 -13.39 -11.30
N SER A 197 -8.32 -13.31 -10.79
CA SER A 197 -7.90 -12.26 -9.84
C SER A 197 -7.98 -10.84 -10.38
N ILE A 198 -7.97 -10.65 -11.70
CA ILE A 198 -8.09 -9.36 -12.37
C ILE A 198 -9.56 -9.06 -12.71
N GLU A 199 -10.38 -10.09 -12.89
CA GLU A 199 -11.81 -9.94 -13.15
C GLU A 199 -12.52 -9.27 -11.97
N ASP A 200 -12.17 -9.65 -10.74
CA ASP A 200 -12.71 -9.07 -9.50
C ASP A 200 -12.33 -7.58 -9.32
N LEU A 201 -11.25 -7.10 -9.96
CA LEU A 201 -10.80 -5.69 -9.90
C LEU A 201 -11.59 -4.77 -10.86
N LEU A 202 -12.38 -5.34 -11.77
CA LEU A 202 -13.23 -4.63 -12.71
C LEU A 202 -14.68 -4.67 -12.21
N GLU A 203 -15.07 -3.78 -11.30
CA GLU A 203 -16.45 -3.63 -10.83
C GLU A 203 -17.47 -3.42 -11.98
N ASP A 204 -18.68 -3.94 -11.79
CA ASP A 204 -19.82 -3.95 -12.73
C ASP A 204 -20.51 -2.59 -12.96
N GLU A 205 -19.82 -1.46 -12.74
CA GLU A 205 -20.40 -0.12 -12.94
C GLU A 205 -20.47 0.28 -14.43
N VAL A 206 -21.06 -0.56 -15.25
CA VAL A 206 -21.48 -0.20 -16.60
C VAL A 206 -22.96 -0.50 -16.74
N VAL A 207 -23.78 0.51 -16.48
CA VAL A 207 -25.18 0.53 -16.95
C VAL A 207 -25.10 0.71 -18.45
N TYR A 208 -25.13 -0.40 -19.18
CA TYR A 208 -25.26 -0.36 -20.62
C TYR A 208 -26.71 -0.14 -21.00
N ASP A 209 -27.01 0.99 -21.64
CA ASP A 209 -28.26 1.19 -22.36
C ASP A 209 -28.11 0.56 -23.77
N PHE A 210 -28.59 -0.68 -23.91
CA PHE A 210 -28.42 -1.54 -25.09
C PHE A 210 -29.69 -1.71 -25.93
N ASP A 211 -30.61 -0.75 -25.91
CA ASP A 211 -31.86 -0.89 -26.67
C ASP A 211 -31.70 -0.84 -28.22
N ASP A 212 -30.51 -0.52 -28.76
CA ASP A 212 -30.31 -0.34 -30.22
C ASP A 212 -29.18 -1.20 -30.85
N VAL A 213 -28.85 -2.39 -30.32
CA VAL A 213 -27.86 -3.26 -30.99
C VAL A 213 -28.54 -4.49 -31.59
N GLU A 214 -29.10 -4.30 -32.79
CA GLU A 214 -29.37 -5.42 -33.69
C GLU A 214 -28.05 -6.17 -33.94
N MET A 215 -27.98 -7.40 -33.44
CA MET A 215 -26.90 -8.33 -33.75
C MET A 215 -26.96 -8.72 -35.22
N ALA A 216 -26.33 -7.91 -36.08
CA ALA A 216 -26.04 -8.30 -37.45
C ALA A 216 -25.04 -9.47 -37.43
N THR A 217 -25.57 -10.67 -37.64
CA THR A 217 -24.82 -11.87 -38.00
C THR A 217 -24.21 -11.69 -39.37
N GLU A 218 -23.04 -11.05 -39.44
CA GLU A 218 -22.19 -11.09 -40.63
C GLU A 218 -20.79 -11.56 -40.26
N SER A 219 -20.58 -12.84 -40.51
CA SER A 219 -19.29 -13.49 -40.51
C SER A 219 -18.44 -12.99 -41.68
N ARG A 220 -17.59 -11.98 -41.45
CA ARG A 220 -16.35 -11.75 -42.22
C ARG A 220 -15.44 -10.68 -41.60
N GLN A 221 -14.19 -11.10 -41.41
CA GLN A 221 -12.98 -10.33 -41.06
C GLN A 221 -12.85 -9.94 -39.57
N VAL A 222 -12.24 -10.85 -38.80
CA VAL A 222 -11.73 -10.57 -37.45
C VAL A 222 -10.52 -9.64 -37.57
N ILE A 223 -10.78 -8.36 -37.80
CA ILE A 223 -9.78 -7.31 -37.59
C ILE A 223 -9.69 -7.16 -36.07
N SER A 224 -8.62 -7.67 -35.46
CA SER A 224 -8.38 -7.56 -34.02
C SER A 224 -7.65 -6.25 -33.71
N ARG A 225 -8.30 -5.11 -33.96
CA ARG A 225 -7.81 -3.84 -33.43
C ARG A 225 -7.66 -3.96 -31.91
N ARG A 226 -6.61 -3.37 -31.35
CA ARG A 226 -6.39 -3.36 -29.90
C ARG A 226 -6.20 -1.94 -29.40
N VAL A 227 -6.47 -1.73 -28.12
CA VAL A 227 -6.19 -0.45 -27.48
C VAL A 227 -4.90 -0.58 -26.70
N VAL A 228 -4.04 0.41 -26.88
CA VAL A 228 -2.87 0.61 -26.02
C VAL A 228 -2.90 1.99 -25.41
N ALA A 229 -2.39 2.10 -24.20
CA ALA A 229 -2.37 3.34 -23.45
C ALA A 229 -0.98 3.60 -22.87
N SER A 230 -0.65 4.88 -22.74
CA SER A 230 0.58 5.34 -22.11
C SER A 230 0.25 6.00 -20.76
N VAL A 231 0.95 5.56 -19.71
CA VAL A 231 0.72 6.01 -18.33
C VAL A 231 2.06 6.35 -17.69
N GLY A 232 2.14 7.49 -16.99
CA GLY A 232 3.28 7.87 -16.16
C GLY A 232 3.09 7.38 -14.73
N LEU A 233 4.07 6.64 -14.19
CA LEU A 233 4.01 6.06 -12.85
C LEU A 233 5.18 6.55 -11.99
N PHE A 234 4.88 6.98 -10.77
CA PHE A 234 5.89 7.31 -9.75
C PHE A 234 5.79 6.30 -8.61
N SER A 235 6.91 5.70 -8.24
CA SER A 235 6.95 4.76 -7.13
C SER A 235 8.24 4.86 -6.31
N ILE A 236 8.16 4.45 -5.05
CA ILE A 236 9.30 4.25 -4.17
C ILE A 236 9.23 2.82 -3.65
N ILE A 237 10.29 2.06 -3.87
CA ILE A 237 10.38 0.65 -3.47
C ILE A 237 11.41 0.56 -2.36
N LYS A 238 11.05 -0.05 -1.24
CA LYS A 238 11.87 -0.15 -0.03
C LYS A 238 11.98 -1.59 0.40
N LEU A 239 13.16 -1.99 0.86
CA LEU A 239 13.38 -3.28 1.49
C LEU A 239 13.64 -3.06 2.99
N VAL A 240 12.78 -3.63 3.83
CA VAL A 240 12.78 -3.41 5.28
C VAL A 240 12.93 -4.70 6.06
N ARG A 241 13.49 -4.64 7.27
CA ARG A 241 13.50 -5.75 8.24
C ARG A 241 13.18 -5.24 9.63
N PHE A 242 12.68 -6.13 10.48
CA PHE A 242 12.48 -5.82 11.89
C PHE A 242 13.83 -5.78 12.61
N VAL A 243 14.11 -4.65 13.26
CA VAL A 243 15.30 -4.44 14.09
C VAL A 243 14.90 -3.81 15.42
N GLN A 244 15.81 -3.88 16.39
CA GLN A 244 15.69 -3.16 17.64
C GLN A 244 16.60 -1.94 17.59
N LEU A 245 16.02 -0.75 17.78
CA LEU A 245 16.77 0.51 17.85
C LEU A 245 16.71 1.04 19.27
N LEU A 246 17.84 1.53 19.76
CA LEU A 246 17.92 2.29 21.00
C LEU A 246 17.77 3.77 20.65
N ILE A 247 16.70 4.40 21.14
CA ILE A 247 16.39 5.80 20.88
C ILE A 247 16.28 6.60 22.18
N PRO A 248 16.68 7.89 22.19
CA PRO A 248 16.37 8.78 23.31
C PRO A 248 14.89 9.14 23.29
N ALA A 249 14.21 8.96 24.42
CA ALA A 249 12.81 9.38 24.61
C ALA A 249 12.72 10.56 25.59
N PHE A 250 11.85 11.52 25.26
CA PHE A 250 11.54 12.66 26.13
C PHE A 250 10.42 12.31 27.09
N ASP A 251 9.25 11.97 26.55
CA ASP A 251 8.07 11.54 27.31
C ASP A 251 7.07 10.86 26.36
N PHE A 252 5.94 10.37 26.88
CA PHE A 252 4.81 9.99 26.06
C PHE A 252 4.26 11.18 25.27
N CYS A 253 3.82 10.93 24.02
CA CYS A 253 3.22 11.96 23.18
C CYS A 253 1.76 12.21 23.60
N VAL A 254 1.56 13.03 24.62
CA VAL A 254 0.22 13.44 25.09
C VAL A 254 -0.28 14.58 24.20
N PRO A 255 -1.42 14.45 23.52
CA PRO A 255 -1.99 15.54 22.73
C PRO A 255 -2.30 16.76 23.61
N ALA A 256 -1.68 17.90 23.33
CA ALA A 256 -1.90 19.13 24.08
C ALA A 256 -3.21 19.85 23.73
N ARG A 257 -3.81 19.53 22.57
CA ARG A 257 -5.06 20.17 22.12
C ARG A 257 -6.27 19.44 22.71
N GLN A 258 -7.11 20.17 23.41
CA GLN A 258 -8.45 19.71 23.80
C GLN A 258 -9.40 19.78 22.60
N CYS A 259 -10.28 18.80 22.47
CA CYS A 259 -11.34 18.81 21.46
C CYS A 259 -12.35 19.92 21.79
N ILE A 260 -12.72 20.73 20.79
CA ILE A 260 -13.75 21.75 20.96
C ILE A 260 -15.11 21.03 20.89
N SER A 261 -15.87 21.05 21.98
CA SER A 261 -17.21 20.47 22.04
C SER A 261 -18.23 21.39 21.35
N ALA A 262 -19.15 20.83 20.56
CA ALA A 262 -20.07 21.58 19.71
C ALA A 262 -21.47 21.83 20.32
N THR A 263 -21.67 21.56 21.61
CA THR A 263 -23.02 21.59 22.21
C THR A 263 -23.04 22.01 23.68
N GLU A 264 -24.02 22.82 24.03
CA GLU A 264 -24.38 23.22 25.40
C GLU A 264 -25.49 22.30 25.95
N ALA A 265 -25.18 21.48 26.96
CA ALA A 265 -26.07 21.17 28.09
C ALA A 265 -25.42 20.22 29.11
N ASN A 266 -25.59 20.57 30.39
CA ASN A 266 -25.30 19.84 31.63
C ASN A 266 -25.57 18.32 31.57
N PRO A 267 -24.53 17.46 31.52
CA PRO A 267 -23.75 16.97 32.67
C PRO A 267 -22.22 17.17 32.52
N CYS A 268 -21.80 17.83 31.44
CA CYS A 268 -20.41 18.01 31.06
C CYS A 268 -19.62 18.91 32.02
N GLU A 269 -20.28 19.84 32.73
CA GLU A 269 -19.61 20.77 33.66
C GLU A 269 -18.89 20.06 34.81
N LEU A 270 -19.48 18.98 35.36
CA LEU A 270 -18.82 18.17 36.39
C LEU A 270 -17.63 17.39 35.81
N PHE A 271 -17.77 16.87 34.59
CA PHE A 271 -16.72 16.11 33.92
C PHE A 271 -15.56 17.01 33.47
N GLU A 272 -15.83 18.27 33.11
CA GLU A 272 -14.81 19.29 32.80
C GLU A 272 -13.93 19.65 34.02
N THR A 273 -14.40 19.43 35.24
CA THR A 273 -13.57 19.60 36.46
C THR A 273 -12.63 18.43 36.73
N ILE A 274 -12.83 17.29 36.08
CA ILE A 274 -11.99 16.10 36.24
C ILE A 274 -10.76 16.25 35.34
N ALA A 275 -9.57 16.13 35.93
CA ALA A 275 -8.32 16.16 35.15
C ALA A 275 -8.27 14.97 34.17
N PHE A 276 -7.73 15.21 32.98
CA PHE A 276 -7.54 14.15 32.00
C PHE A 276 -6.64 13.04 32.60
N PRO A 277 -7.09 11.78 32.65
CA PRO A 277 -6.37 10.71 33.35
C PRO A 277 -5.23 10.19 32.48
N VAL A 278 -4.15 10.96 32.35
CA VAL A 278 -2.97 10.63 31.53
C VAL A 278 -2.46 9.22 31.87
N ASP A 279 -2.37 8.89 33.16
CA ASP A 279 -1.84 7.61 33.65
C ASP A 279 -2.66 6.38 33.24
N GLU A 280 -3.96 6.54 32.90
CA GLU A 280 -4.77 5.44 32.38
C GLU A 280 -4.46 5.13 30.90
N PHE A 281 -4.00 6.12 30.13
CA PHE A 281 -3.65 5.93 28.72
C PHE A 281 -2.19 5.51 28.53
N PHE A 282 -1.33 5.79 29.50
CA PHE A 282 0.10 5.53 29.44
C PHE A 282 0.50 4.60 30.58
N PRO A 283 0.56 3.29 30.32
CA PRO A 283 0.82 2.30 31.36
C PRO A 283 2.09 2.62 32.17
N PRO A 284 2.05 2.45 33.50
CA PRO A 284 3.20 2.72 34.36
C PRO A 284 4.41 1.86 33.96
N GLN A 285 5.60 2.44 34.08
CA GLN A 285 6.83 1.71 33.79
C GLN A 285 7.27 0.91 35.01
N LYS A 286 8.14 -0.08 34.80
CA LYS A 286 8.68 -0.93 35.87
C LYS A 286 9.27 -0.14 37.05
N ARG A 287 9.86 1.03 36.79
CA ARG A 287 10.40 1.94 37.82
C ARG A 287 9.32 2.59 38.69
N ASP A 288 8.13 2.78 38.12
CA ASP A 288 6.98 3.40 38.77
C ASP A 288 6.20 2.38 39.62
N PHE A 289 6.45 1.08 39.41
CA PHE A 289 5.90 -0.01 40.22
C PHE A 289 6.73 -0.23 41.51
N PRO A 290 6.17 0.06 42.70
CA PRO A 290 6.87 -0.12 43.97
C PRO A 290 7.28 -1.58 44.17
N GLY A 291 8.55 -1.82 44.48
CA GLY A 291 9.07 -3.17 44.76
C GLY A 291 9.40 -4.03 43.53
N ALA A 292 9.03 -3.63 42.31
CA ALA A 292 9.29 -4.43 41.10
C ALA A 292 10.79 -4.67 40.83
N LEU A 293 11.64 -3.67 41.09
CA LEU A 293 13.10 -3.80 40.96
C LEU A 293 13.73 -4.64 42.08
N ALA A 294 13.14 -4.63 43.28
CA ALA A 294 13.58 -5.47 44.39
C ALA A 294 13.21 -6.94 44.14
N ALA A 295 11.98 -7.19 43.72
CA ALA A 295 11.48 -8.51 43.35
C ALA A 295 12.27 -9.14 42.19
N GLU A 296 12.66 -8.35 41.18
CA GLU A 296 13.53 -8.84 40.10
C GLU A 296 14.91 -9.29 40.63
N LYS A 297 15.51 -8.52 41.54
CA LYS A 297 16.81 -8.85 42.14
C LYS A 297 16.72 -10.10 43.01
N GLU A 298 15.62 -10.26 43.75
CA GLU A 298 15.35 -11.44 44.58
C GLU A 298 15.20 -12.70 43.71
N MET A 299 14.36 -12.64 42.67
CA MET A 299 14.20 -13.75 41.70
C MET A 299 15.53 -14.11 40.99
N ALA A 300 16.36 -13.12 40.66
CA ALA A 300 17.67 -13.35 40.05
C ALA A 300 18.71 -13.91 41.04
N GLY A 301 18.57 -13.60 42.35
CA GLY A 301 19.42 -14.11 43.42
C GLY A 301 19.12 -15.58 43.76
N GLU A 302 17.85 -15.96 43.83
CA GLU A 302 17.43 -17.34 44.09
C GLU A 302 17.86 -18.34 42.99
N MET A 303 18.05 -17.86 41.75
CA MET A 303 18.60 -18.69 40.65
C MET A 303 20.11 -18.92 40.73
N LYS A 304 20.86 -18.11 41.48
CA LYS A 304 22.30 -18.29 41.68
C LYS A 304 22.64 -19.25 42.82
N ASP A 305 21.74 -19.39 43.79
CA ASP A 305 21.91 -20.27 44.97
C ASP A 305 21.42 -21.70 44.73
N LYS A 306 20.81 -21.97 43.57
CA LYS A 306 20.30 -23.29 43.15
C LYS A 306 21.11 -23.94 42.01
N ARG A 307 22.33 -23.46 41.72
CA ARG A 307 23.26 -24.07 40.75
C ARG A 307 24.45 -24.73 41.43
#